data_AF-A0A1S9ATG8-F1
#
_entry.id   AF-A0A1S9ATG8-F1
#
_cell.length_a   1.000
_cell.length_b   1.000
_cell.length_c   1.000
_cell.angle_alpha   90.00
_cell.angle_beta   90.00
_cell.angle_gamma   90.00
#
_symmetry.space_group_name_H-M   'P 1'
#
loop_
_entity.id
_entity.type
_entity.pdbx_description
1 polymer ?
#
loop_
_entity_poly.entity_id
_entity_poly.type
_entity_poly.pdbx_seq_one_letter_code
_entity_poly.pdbx_strand_id
1 'polypeptide(L)'
;MSWLYSKRQFAKVKNFKPDATALAALHSWTEQEYEQSNYGYPGFFTSLAKALEFKKLFLASLPQVQLLGLFLDENFYPAALEQTQAYPSVALDLHRLLQRRLPEPDAGSVIGYDLLGLLDLGGFEPFSYHVLEQEYHQHFGITLNEYGLFLNQADCQRVTAYTDQIADEPATWFPFKVKLFA
;
A
#
# COMPACT_ATOMS: atom_id res chain seq x y z
N MET A 1 17.27 17.43 13.09
CA MET A 1 16.00 16.85 13.57
C MET A 1 16.16 15.33 13.55
N SER A 2 15.93 14.65 14.67
CA SER A 2 15.94 13.18 14.69
C SER A 2 14.54 12.68 14.35
N TRP A 3 14.37 12.11 13.17
CA TRP A 3 13.14 11.44 12.76
C TRP A 3 12.93 10.20 13.64
N LEU A 4 12.09 10.34 14.66
CA LEU A 4 11.60 9.20 15.43
C LEU A 4 10.40 8.63 14.69
N TYR A 5 10.66 7.78 13.69
CA TYR A 5 9.63 6.91 13.13
C TYR A 5 8.86 6.26 14.29
N SER A 6 7.54 6.16 14.14
CA SER A 6 6.71 5.28 14.95
C SER A 6 7.38 3.89 14.98
N LYS A 7 8.00 3.54 16.10
CA LYS A 7 8.72 2.27 16.31
C LYS A 7 7.75 1.09 16.46
N ARG A 8 6.65 1.06 15.70
CA ARG A 8 5.78 -0.11 15.61
C ARG A 8 6.46 -1.20 14.76
N GLN A 9 7.34 -1.93 15.46
CA GLN A 9 7.72 -3.33 15.28
C GLN A 9 8.28 -3.80 13.92
N PHE A 10 9.58 -3.60 13.73
CA PHE A 10 10.38 -4.39 12.76
C PHE A 10 11.27 -5.47 13.41
N ALA A 11 11.22 -5.66 14.74
CA ALA A 11 12.16 -6.57 15.42
C ALA A 11 11.97 -8.06 15.05
N LYS A 12 10.75 -8.50 14.70
CA LYS A 12 10.46 -9.92 14.39
C LYS A 12 10.61 -10.30 12.91
N VAL A 13 10.53 -9.34 11.98
CA VAL A 13 10.74 -9.59 10.54
C VAL A 13 12.24 -9.64 10.18
N LYS A 14 13.13 -9.13 11.06
CA LYS A 14 14.60 -9.19 10.91
C LYS A 14 15.17 -10.60 10.67
N ASN A 15 14.39 -11.65 10.92
CA ASN A 15 14.79 -13.05 10.78
C ASN A 15 14.21 -13.74 9.54
N PHE A 16 13.47 -13.05 8.66
CA PHE A 16 13.14 -13.63 7.36
C PHE A 16 14.41 -13.69 6.51
N LYS A 17 14.97 -14.89 6.42
CA LYS A 17 16.16 -15.21 5.62
C LYS A 17 15.84 -16.46 4.83
N PRO A 18 15.21 -16.34 3.64
CA PRO A 18 15.06 -17.49 2.77
C PRO A 18 16.44 -18.06 2.50
N ASP A 19 16.58 -19.38 2.57
CA ASP A 19 17.79 -20.04 2.10
C ASP A 19 17.92 -19.89 0.57
N ALA A 20 19.06 -20.30 0.01
CA ALA A 20 19.32 -20.15 -1.42
C ALA A 20 18.26 -20.86 -2.30
N THR A 21 17.71 -21.98 -1.83
CA THR A 21 16.67 -22.73 -2.55
C THR A 21 15.34 -21.99 -2.53
N ALA A 22 14.92 -21.49 -1.36
CA ALA A 22 13.71 -20.69 -1.22
C ALA A 22 13.80 -19.37 -1.99
N LEU A 23 14.97 -18.72 -2.00
CA LEU A 23 15.21 -17.50 -2.77
C LEU A 23 15.15 -17.76 -4.28
N ALA A 24 15.77 -18.84 -4.77
CA ALA A 24 15.68 -19.22 -6.17
C ALA A 24 14.22 -19.52 -6.59
N ALA A 25 13.47 -20.24 -5.75
CA ALA A 25 12.06 -20.52 -5.99
C ALA A 25 11.21 -19.24 -6.01
N LEU A 26 11.48 -18.29 -5.11
CA LEU A 26 10.82 -16.99 -5.09
C LEU A 26 11.07 -16.23 -6.39
N HIS A 27 12.34 -16.11 -6.81
CA HIS A 27 12.69 -15.43 -8.06
C HIS A 27 11.99 -16.06 -9.27
N SER A 28 12.09 -17.39 -9.44
CA SER A 28 11.45 -18.08 -10.56
C SER A 28 9.93 -17.90 -10.57
N TRP A 29 9.28 -17.97 -9.41
CA TRP A 29 7.84 -17.74 -9.32
C TRP A 29 7.48 -16.29 -9.67
N THR A 30 8.19 -15.31 -9.11
CA THR A 30 7.91 -13.89 -9.40
C THR A 30 8.15 -13.53 -10.87
N GLU A 31 9.15 -14.12 -11.51
CA GLU A 31 9.42 -13.92 -12.94
C GLU A 31 8.28 -14.50 -13.79
N GLN A 32 7.86 -15.73 -13.51
CA GLN A 32 6.73 -16.36 -14.20
C GLN A 32 5.42 -15.55 -14.02
N GLU A 33 5.10 -15.11 -12.80
CA GLU A 33 3.88 -14.33 -12.55
C GLU A 33 3.95 -12.91 -13.15
N TYR A 34 5.16 -12.35 -13.25
CA TYR A 34 5.38 -11.08 -13.95
C TYR A 34 5.16 -11.23 -15.46
N GLU A 35 5.69 -12.27 -16.10
CA GLU A 35 5.44 -12.59 -17.52
C GLU A 35 3.96 -12.78 -17.81
N GLN A 36 3.21 -13.37 -16.87
CA GLN A 36 1.77 -13.57 -16.96
C GLN A 36 0.93 -12.35 -16.57
N SER A 37 1.57 -11.22 -16.23
CA SER A 37 0.89 -10.00 -15.77
C SER A 37 0.01 -10.19 -14.52
N ASN A 38 0.36 -11.16 -13.67
CA ASN A 38 -0.27 -11.41 -12.37
C ASN A 38 0.45 -10.73 -11.21
N TYR A 39 1.71 -10.36 -11.44
CA TYR A 39 2.58 -9.62 -10.53
C TYR A 39 3.22 -8.44 -11.25
N GLY A 40 3.35 -7.30 -10.58
CA GLY A 40 3.85 -6.05 -11.15
C GLY A 40 4.77 -5.28 -10.21
N TYR A 41 5.54 -4.35 -10.75
CA TYR A 41 6.46 -3.51 -9.98
C TYR A 41 5.70 -2.47 -9.13
N PRO A 42 6.10 -2.21 -7.87
CA PRO A 42 7.21 -2.83 -7.15
C PRO A 42 6.85 -4.12 -6.40
N GLY A 43 5.57 -4.50 -6.38
CA GLY A 43 5.10 -5.73 -5.75
C GLY A 43 3.59 -5.90 -5.79
N PHE A 44 2.94 -5.40 -6.84
CA PHE A 44 1.49 -5.43 -6.96
C PHE A 44 1.01 -6.80 -7.45
N PHE A 45 0.00 -7.35 -6.78
CA PHE A 45 -0.74 -8.50 -7.26
C PHE A 45 -2.02 -8.05 -7.97
N THR A 46 -2.37 -8.66 -9.08
CA THR A 46 -3.61 -8.35 -9.81
C THR A 46 -4.84 -9.03 -9.24
N SER A 47 -4.68 -9.92 -8.26
CA SER A 47 -5.79 -10.58 -7.59
C SER A 47 -5.44 -10.98 -6.16
N LEU A 48 -6.47 -11.05 -5.32
CA LEU A 48 -6.38 -11.60 -3.98
C LEU A 48 -5.82 -13.03 -4.00
N ALA A 49 -6.25 -13.86 -4.96
CA ALA A 49 -5.80 -15.24 -5.08
C ALA A 49 -4.28 -15.34 -5.24
N LYS A 50 -3.67 -14.47 -6.05
CA LYS A 50 -2.22 -14.43 -6.27
C LYS A 50 -1.45 -13.92 -5.06
N ALA A 51 -1.98 -12.92 -4.35
CA ALA A 51 -1.39 -12.47 -3.09
C ALA A 51 -1.42 -13.56 -2.00
N LEU A 52 -2.52 -14.31 -1.90
CA LEU A 52 -2.64 -15.45 -0.97
C LEU A 52 -1.74 -16.62 -1.36
N GLU A 53 -1.61 -16.90 -2.66
CA GLU A 53 -0.65 -17.88 -3.19
C GLU A 53 0.78 -17.52 -2.77
N PHE A 54 1.20 -16.28 -2.99
CA PHE A 54 2.51 -15.79 -2.56
C PHE A 54 2.74 -15.94 -1.05
N LYS A 55 1.76 -15.52 -0.23
CA LYS A 55 1.81 -15.69 1.23
C LYS A 55 1.99 -17.17 1.62
N LYS A 56 1.24 -18.07 0.99
CA LYS A 56 1.30 -19.51 1.27
C LYS A 56 2.65 -20.12 0.87
N LEU A 57 3.20 -19.73 -0.28
CA LEU A 57 4.44 -20.30 -0.79
C LEU A 57 5.66 -19.79 -0.04
N PHE A 58 5.71 -18.48 0.25
CA PHE A 58 6.96 -17.84 0.68
C PHE A 58 6.92 -17.28 2.11
N LEU A 59 5.73 -17.08 2.68
CA LEU A 59 5.55 -16.44 3.99
C LEU A 59 4.84 -17.34 5.02
N ALA A 60 4.62 -18.62 4.72
CA ALA A 60 3.93 -19.54 5.62
C ALA A 60 4.61 -19.70 6.99
N SER A 61 5.93 -19.52 7.06
CA SER A 61 6.70 -19.55 8.32
C SER A 61 6.54 -18.27 9.16
N LEU A 62 5.86 -17.25 8.62
CA LEU A 62 5.62 -15.96 9.27
C LEU A 62 4.11 -15.74 9.48
N PRO A 63 3.45 -16.50 10.38
CA PRO A 63 2.00 -16.43 10.59
C PRO A 63 1.53 -15.05 11.07
N GLN A 64 2.43 -14.22 11.60
CA GLN A 64 2.14 -12.83 11.96
C GLN A 64 1.98 -11.90 10.74
N VAL A 65 2.46 -12.29 9.56
CA VAL A 65 2.31 -11.48 8.35
C VAL A 65 0.86 -11.56 7.88
N GLN A 66 0.21 -10.40 7.87
CA GLN A 66 -1.15 -10.21 7.43
C GLN A 66 -1.18 -9.70 5.98
N LEU A 67 -2.27 -9.95 5.27
CA LEU A 67 -2.48 -9.41 3.94
C LEU A 67 -3.44 -8.22 4.02
N LEU A 68 -2.99 -7.06 3.57
CA LEU A 68 -3.81 -5.85 3.44
C LEU A 68 -4.07 -5.57 1.95
N GLY A 69 -5.30 -5.18 1.63
CA GLY A 69 -5.65 -4.63 0.32
C GLY A 69 -5.97 -3.14 0.44
N LEU A 70 -5.56 -2.40 -0.57
CA LEU A 70 -5.73 -0.95 -0.68
C LEU A 70 -6.67 -0.68 -1.84
N PHE A 71 -7.75 0.07 -1.59
CA PHE A 71 -8.80 0.32 -2.57
C PHE A 71 -9.06 1.81 -2.70
N LEU A 72 -8.83 2.33 -3.90
CA LEU A 72 -9.12 3.72 -4.25
C LEU A 72 -10.61 3.86 -4.57
N ASP A 73 -11.25 4.91 -4.04
CA ASP A 73 -12.62 5.26 -4.42
C ASP A 73 -12.67 5.71 -5.90
N GLU A 74 -13.70 5.28 -6.63
CA GLU A 74 -13.87 5.58 -8.06
C GLU A 74 -13.83 7.07 -8.39
N ASN A 75 -14.24 7.92 -7.45
CA ASN A 75 -14.24 9.37 -7.61
C ASN A 75 -12.82 9.96 -7.72
N PHE A 76 -11.80 9.27 -7.21
CA PHE A 76 -10.41 9.73 -7.29
C PHE A 76 -9.64 9.16 -8.50
N TYR A 77 -10.22 8.21 -9.26
CA TYR A 77 -9.52 7.58 -10.38
C TYR A 77 -9.01 8.56 -11.44
N PRO A 78 -9.80 9.55 -11.90
CA PRO A 78 -9.32 10.49 -12.91
C PRO A 78 -8.07 11.23 -12.44
N ALA A 79 -8.10 11.76 -11.21
CA ALA A 79 -6.96 12.45 -10.62
C ALA A 79 -5.77 11.51 -10.43
N ALA A 80 -5.97 10.28 -9.92
CA ALA A 80 -4.88 9.32 -9.75
C ALA A 80 -4.22 8.91 -11.08
N LEU A 81 -4.99 8.81 -12.16
CA LEU A 81 -4.45 8.52 -13.50
C LEU A 81 -3.66 9.70 -14.08
N GLU A 82 -4.05 10.94 -13.79
CA GLU A 82 -3.30 12.14 -14.21
C GLU A 82 -1.95 12.27 -13.50
N GLN A 83 -1.85 11.77 -12.27
CA GLN A 83 -0.63 11.85 -11.43
C GLN A 83 0.34 10.69 -11.61
N THR A 84 -0.05 9.67 -12.38
CA THR A 84 0.80 8.49 -12.59
C THR A 84 1.19 8.40 -14.05
N GLN A 85 2.43 7.97 -14.31
CA GLN A 85 2.89 7.64 -15.66
C GLN A 85 3.31 6.17 -15.74
N ALA A 86 3.04 5.56 -16.89
CA ALA A 86 3.54 4.23 -17.21
C ALA A 86 5.08 4.22 -17.29
N TYR A 87 5.72 3.30 -16.58
CA TYR A 87 7.13 2.99 -16.77
C TYR A 87 7.34 2.30 -18.12
N PRO A 88 8.28 2.78 -18.96
CA PRO A 88 8.51 2.20 -20.27
C PRO A 88 8.93 0.72 -20.25
N SER A 89 9.72 0.31 -19.27
CA SER A 89 10.32 -1.03 -19.17
C SER A 89 9.56 -2.00 -18.27
N VAL A 90 8.42 -1.59 -17.72
CA VAL A 90 7.63 -2.41 -16.80
C VAL A 90 6.33 -2.84 -17.48
N ALA A 91 6.00 -4.13 -17.44
CA ALA A 91 4.77 -4.65 -18.05
C ALA A 91 3.52 -4.30 -17.23
N LEU A 92 3.67 -4.24 -15.90
CA LEU A 92 2.61 -3.92 -14.95
C LEU A 92 3.14 -3.03 -13.83
N ASP A 93 2.67 -1.79 -13.80
CA ASP A 93 2.94 -0.78 -12.77
C ASP A 93 1.62 -0.21 -12.24
N LEU A 94 1.69 0.73 -11.30
CA LEU A 94 0.50 1.37 -10.73
C LEU A 94 -0.37 2.04 -11.79
N HIS A 95 0.21 2.77 -12.76
CA HIS A 95 -0.57 3.44 -13.81
C HIS A 95 -1.40 2.43 -14.62
N ARG A 96 -0.78 1.34 -15.07
CA ARG A 96 -1.46 0.26 -15.82
C ARG A 96 -2.45 -0.50 -14.94
N LEU A 97 -2.21 -0.62 -13.63
CA LEU A 97 -3.18 -1.20 -12.69
C LEU A 97 -4.42 -0.33 -12.51
N LEU A 98 -4.25 0.98 -12.36
CA LEU A 98 -5.35 1.94 -12.29
C LEU A 98 -6.20 1.90 -13.57
N GLN A 99 -5.55 1.78 -14.74
CA GLN A 99 -6.25 1.62 -16.02
C GLN A 99 -7.09 0.34 -16.10
N ARG A 100 -6.68 -0.75 -15.44
CA ARG A 100 -7.43 -2.01 -15.42
C ARG A 100 -8.72 -1.94 -14.60
N ARG A 101 -8.84 -0.97 -13.67
CA ARG A 101 -10.02 -0.78 -12.79
C ARG A 101 -10.49 -2.09 -12.15
N LEU A 102 -9.54 -2.84 -11.57
CA LEU A 102 -9.84 -4.10 -10.92
C LEU A 102 -10.84 -3.88 -9.78
N PRO A 103 -11.93 -4.67 -9.70
CA PRO A 103 -12.94 -4.48 -8.68
C PRO A 103 -12.41 -4.84 -7.29
N GLU A 104 -12.90 -4.15 -6.27
CA GLU A 104 -12.73 -4.55 -4.87
C GLU A 104 -13.36 -5.96 -4.68
N PRO A 105 -12.64 -6.93 -4.10
CA PRO A 105 -13.23 -8.23 -3.79
C PRO A 105 -14.17 -8.13 -2.59
N ASP A 106 -15.26 -8.90 -2.60
CA ASP A 106 -16.23 -8.94 -1.48
C ASP A 106 -15.59 -9.40 -0.17
N ALA A 107 -14.61 -10.31 -0.26
CA ALA A 107 -13.89 -10.85 0.88
C ALA A 107 -13.07 -9.78 1.64
N GLY A 108 -12.71 -10.10 2.88
CA GLY A 108 -11.89 -9.26 3.76
C GLY A 108 -12.72 -8.30 4.60
N SER A 109 -12.15 -7.85 5.71
CA SER A 109 -12.79 -6.91 6.64
C SER A 109 -12.23 -5.51 6.42
N VAL A 110 -13.11 -4.51 6.25
CA VAL A 110 -12.68 -3.11 6.22
C VAL A 110 -12.18 -2.74 7.61
N ILE A 111 -10.93 -2.25 7.68
CA ILE A 111 -10.28 -1.87 8.95
C ILE A 111 -9.97 -0.39 9.04
N GLY A 112 -10.35 0.41 8.04
CA GLY A 112 -10.19 1.86 8.04
C GLY A 112 -9.75 2.39 6.68
N TYR A 113 -9.16 3.59 6.70
CA TYR A 113 -8.62 4.27 5.53
C TYR A 113 -7.18 4.72 5.80
N ASP A 114 -6.34 4.63 4.78
CA ASP A 114 -4.98 5.16 4.79
C ASP A 114 -4.88 6.31 3.78
N LEU A 115 -4.03 7.29 4.06
CA LEU A 115 -3.76 8.39 3.15
C LEU A 115 -2.44 8.09 2.43
N LEU A 116 -2.52 7.78 1.13
CA LEU A 116 -1.36 7.41 0.33
C LEU A 116 -1.04 8.51 -0.69
N GLY A 117 0.21 8.94 -0.72
CA GLY A 117 0.75 9.86 -1.69
C GLY A 117 1.19 9.09 -2.93
N LEU A 118 0.57 9.35 -4.08
CA LEU A 118 0.99 8.78 -5.36
C LEU A 118 2.07 9.64 -5.98
N LEU A 119 3.16 9.00 -6.40
CA LEU A 119 4.31 9.63 -7.03
C LEU A 119 4.28 9.42 -8.56
N ASP A 120 4.87 10.36 -9.31
CA ASP A 120 4.85 10.43 -10.78
C ASP A 120 5.20 9.11 -11.49
N LEU A 121 6.06 8.31 -10.86
CA LEU A 121 6.51 7.03 -11.39
C LEU A 121 5.90 5.85 -10.62
N GLY A 122 4.58 5.87 -10.40
CA GLY A 122 3.82 4.72 -9.88
C GLY A 122 4.23 4.21 -8.50
N GLY A 123 5.07 4.95 -7.79
CA GLY A 123 5.36 4.75 -6.39
C GLY A 123 4.20 5.25 -5.55
N PHE A 124 4.14 4.78 -4.30
CA PHE A 124 3.22 5.34 -3.33
C PHE A 124 3.88 5.31 -1.96
N GLU A 125 3.54 6.30 -1.13
CA GLU A 125 4.02 6.39 0.24
C GLU A 125 2.86 6.63 1.21
N PRO A 126 2.85 5.98 2.39
CA PRO A 126 1.85 6.24 3.41
C PRO A 126 2.17 7.54 4.16
N PHE A 127 1.13 8.28 4.57
CA PHE A 127 1.29 9.53 5.33
C PHE A 127 2.13 9.37 6.60
N SER A 128 2.12 8.15 7.17
CA SER A 128 2.80 7.81 8.42
C SER A 128 4.32 7.97 8.39
N TYR A 129 4.91 8.21 7.21
CA TYR A 129 6.31 8.60 7.07
C TYR A 129 6.56 10.05 7.48
N HIS A 130 5.55 10.91 7.32
CA HIS A 130 5.69 12.36 7.39
C HIS A 130 4.98 12.96 8.58
N VAL A 131 3.79 12.46 8.93
CA VAL A 131 2.94 13.06 9.95
C VAL A 131 2.74 12.12 11.13
N LEU A 132 2.97 12.63 12.34
CA LEU A 132 2.66 11.91 13.57
C LEU A 132 1.15 11.99 13.86
N GLU A 133 0.58 10.90 14.35
CA GLU A 133 -0.84 10.80 14.73
C GLU A 133 -1.30 11.98 15.63
N GLN A 134 -0.44 12.43 16.53
CA GLN A 134 -0.72 13.54 17.44
C GLN A 134 -1.00 14.87 16.70
N GLU A 135 -0.37 15.09 15.55
CA GLU A 135 -0.56 16.32 14.76
C GLU A 135 -1.98 16.37 14.19
N TYR A 136 -2.49 15.25 13.68
CA TYR A 136 -3.88 15.18 13.23
C TYR A 136 -4.89 15.39 14.36
N HIS A 137 -4.59 14.87 15.55
CA HIS A 137 -5.43 15.13 16.71
C HIS A 137 -5.42 16.62 17.09
N GLN A 138 -4.26 17.26 17.12
CA GLN A 138 -4.12 18.66 17.53
C GLN A 138 -4.72 19.64 16.52
N HIS A 139 -4.51 19.41 15.22
CA HIS A 139 -4.95 20.33 14.17
C HIS A 139 -6.38 20.08 13.71
N PHE A 140 -6.85 18.83 13.78
CA PHE A 140 -8.13 18.43 13.19
C PHE A 140 -9.07 17.73 14.17
N GLY A 141 -8.63 17.37 15.39
CA GLY A 141 -9.43 16.56 16.31
C GLY A 141 -9.66 15.12 15.81
N ILE A 142 -8.85 14.65 14.86
CA ILE A 142 -8.96 13.30 14.29
C ILE A 142 -8.12 12.34 15.12
N THR A 143 -8.69 11.17 15.42
CA THR A 143 -7.98 10.09 16.10
C THR A 143 -7.93 8.89 15.17
N LEU A 144 -6.76 8.26 15.06
CA LEU A 144 -6.59 7.04 14.28
C LEU A 144 -7.05 5.84 15.12
N ASN A 145 -7.46 4.76 14.45
CA ASN A 145 -7.87 3.54 15.13
C ASN A 145 -6.66 2.71 15.62
N GLU A 146 -6.91 1.54 16.19
CA GLU A 146 -5.84 0.67 16.72
C GLU A 146 -4.78 0.26 15.68
N TYR A 147 -5.16 0.23 14.40
CA TYR A 147 -4.28 -0.05 13.27
C TYR A 147 -3.49 1.17 12.79
N GLY A 148 -3.75 2.36 13.34
CA GLY A 148 -3.17 3.62 12.86
C GLY A 148 -3.84 4.14 11.57
N LEU A 149 -5.11 3.77 11.35
CA LEU A 149 -5.88 4.16 10.17
C LEU A 149 -7.00 5.15 10.53
N PHE A 150 -7.39 5.97 9.56
CA PHE A 150 -8.57 6.83 9.68
C PHE A 150 -9.84 5.97 9.74
N LEU A 151 -10.80 6.38 10.57
CA LEU A 151 -12.08 5.66 10.70
C LEU A 151 -12.99 5.79 9.47
N ASN A 152 -12.85 6.89 8.72
CA ASN A 152 -13.66 7.16 7.54
C ASN A 152 -12.88 7.97 6.49
N GLN A 153 -13.36 7.90 5.24
CA GLN A 153 -12.76 8.58 4.08
C GLN A 153 -12.76 10.10 4.20
N ALA A 154 -13.80 10.68 4.82
CA ALA A 154 -13.95 12.13 4.90
C ALA A 154 -12.89 12.77 5.81
N ASP A 155 -12.62 12.17 6.97
CA ASP A 155 -11.53 12.61 7.85
C ASP A 155 -10.16 12.40 7.19
N CYS A 156 -9.97 11.27 6.50
CA CYS A 156 -8.75 10.99 5.74
C CYS A 156 -8.50 12.04 4.64
N GLN A 157 -9.55 12.47 3.94
CA GLN A 157 -9.47 13.50 2.91
C GLN A 157 -9.30 14.91 3.51
N ARG A 158 -9.85 15.17 4.70
CA ARG A 158 -9.75 16.49 5.34
C ARG A 158 -8.30 16.90 5.63
N VAL A 159 -7.43 15.93 5.88
CA VAL A 159 -6.03 16.19 6.24
C VAL A 159 -5.06 16.19 5.04
N THR A 160 -5.55 15.95 3.82
CA THR A 160 -4.75 15.87 2.59
C THR A 160 -3.84 17.09 2.42
N ALA A 161 -4.38 18.31 2.42
CA ALA A 161 -3.59 19.53 2.17
C ALA A 161 -2.53 19.80 3.25
N TYR A 162 -2.82 19.45 4.50
CA TYR A 162 -1.85 19.57 5.58
C TYR A 162 -0.73 18.52 5.45
N THR A 163 -1.09 17.29 5.12
CA THR A 163 -0.12 16.21 4.90
C THR A 163 0.81 16.54 3.75
N ASP A 164 0.26 17.04 2.64
CA ASP A 164 1.01 17.49 1.47
C ASP A 164 2.05 18.57 1.83
N GLN A 165 1.61 19.58 2.59
CA GLN A 165 2.50 20.64 3.07
C GLN A 165 3.64 20.12 3.96
N ILE A 166 3.37 19.13 4.81
CA ILE A 166 4.39 18.58 5.73
C ILE A 166 5.34 17.62 5.01
N ALA A 167 4.82 16.81 4.08
CA ALA A 167 5.61 15.89 3.29
C ALA A 167 6.61 16.63 2.39
N ASP A 168 6.19 17.77 1.80
CA ASP A 168 7.02 18.57 0.88
C ASP A 168 7.60 17.71 -0.27
N GLU A 169 6.77 16.82 -0.80
CA GLU A 169 7.10 15.84 -1.83
C GLU A 169 6.22 16.04 -3.07
N PRO A 170 6.69 15.65 -4.27
CA PRO A 170 5.89 15.66 -5.49
C PRO A 170 4.90 14.47 -5.48
N ALA A 171 4.00 14.45 -4.50
CA ALA A 171 3.02 13.40 -4.30
C ALA A 171 1.61 13.98 -4.33
N THR A 172 0.66 13.23 -4.90
CA THR A 172 -0.77 13.55 -4.73
C THR A 172 -1.42 12.56 -3.78
N TRP A 173 -1.99 13.08 -2.70
CA TRP A 173 -2.49 12.30 -1.58
C TRP A 173 -3.96 11.92 -1.77
N PHE A 174 -4.27 10.63 -1.74
CA PHE A 174 -5.64 10.11 -1.86
C PHE A 174 -5.99 9.17 -0.70
N PRO A 175 -7.26 9.16 -0.25
CA PRO A 175 -7.71 8.20 0.75
C PRO A 175 -7.95 6.84 0.10
N PHE A 176 -7.27 5.81 0.61
CA PHE A 176 -7.46 4.42 0.24
C PHE A 176 -8.19 3.69 1.36
N LYS A 177 -9.28 3.01 1.03
CA LYS A 177 -9.91 2.06 1.94
C LYS A 177 -8.95 0.87 2.14
N VAL A 178 -8.80 0.44 3.39
CA VAL A 178 -7.95 -0.69 3.75
C VAL A 178 -8.79 -1.88 4.18
N LYS A 179 -8.55 -3.04 3.58
CA LYS A 179 -9.13 -4.32 4.03
C LYS A 179 -8.06 -5.28 4.51
N LEU A 180 -8.38 -6.00 5.59
CA LEU A 180 -7.60 -7.11 6.11
C LEU A 180 -8.15 -8.44 5.56
N PHE A 181 -7.24 -9.27 5.02
CA PHE A 181 -7.53 -10.60 4.49
C PHE A 181 -6.84 -11.68 5.34
N ALA A 182 -7.59 -12.70 5.72
CA ALA A 182 -7.12 -13.86 6.48
C ALA A 182 -6.28 -14.80 5.60
#